data_AF-A0A4U3KP28-F1
#
_entry.id   AF-A0A4U3KP28-F1
#
_cell.length_a   1.000
_cell.length_b   1.000
_cell.length_c   1.000
_cell.angle_alpha   90.00
_cell.angle_beta   90.00
_cell.angle_gamma   90.00
#
_symmetry.space_group_name_H-M   'P 1'
#
loop_
_entity.id
_entity.type
_entity.pdbx_description
1 polymer ?
#
loop_
_entity_poly.entity_id
_entity_poly.type
_entity_poly.pdbx_seq_one_letter_code
_entity_poly.pdbx_strand_id
1 'polypeptide(L)'
;MRVLIRSSASGTEYWDTEEKRNVFVPKGQEPNFEFSDESVSMIDNKIISVDKSEGNDSTVVVVAEKQDDGALQVNSIDVVPSDDESVVLEEMSVKELREYAKRNDIEIPSAVRVKAEILNIIKESE
;
A
#
# COMPACT_ATOMS: atom_id res chain seq x y z
N MET A 1 -12.04 20.22 -19.78
CA MET A 1 -12.90 19.05 -19.47
C MET A 1 -13.12 19.01 -17.96
N ARG A 2 -14.36 18.80 -17.48
CA ARG A 2 -14.65 18.71 -16.03
C ARG A 2 -14.93 17.27 -15.62
N VAL A 3 -14.38 16.85 -14.48
CA VAL A 3 -14.52 15.47 -13.97
C VAL A 3 -15.34 15.50 -12.69
N LEU A 4 -16.34 14.64 -12.57
CA LEU A 4 -17.15 14.51 -11.36
C LEU A 4 -16.30 13.94 -10.22
N ILE A 5 -16.17 14.68 -9.11
CA ILE A 5 -15.34 14.25 -7.96
C ILE A 5 -16.18 13.84 -6.75
N ARG A 6 -17.33 14.48 -6.50
CA ARG A 6 -18.27 14.05 -5.46
C ARG A 6 -19.69 14.56 -5.72
N SER A 7 -20.68 13.80 -5.27
CA SER A 7 -22.07 14.24 -5.19
C SER A 7 -22.58 14.14 -3.75
N SER A 8 -23.35 15.13 -3.30
CA SER A 8 -23.86 15.23 -1.94
C SER A 8 -25.29 15.75 -1.90
N ALA A 9 -25.92 15.73 -0.72
CA ALA A 9 -27.27 16.29 -0.54
C ALA A 9 -27.36 17.80 -0.89
N SER A 10 -26.24 18.52 -0.85
CA SER A 10 -26.17 19.97 -1.13
C SER A 10 -25.92 20.30 -2.61
N GLY A 11 -25.36 19.36 -3.38
CA GLY A 11 -24.93 19.58 -4.76
C GLY A 11 -23.78 18.68 -5.19
N THR A 12 -23.24 18.93 -6.37
CA THR A 12 -22.20 18.13 -7.02
C THR A 12 -20.94 18.97 -7.22
N GLU A 13 -19.78 18.39 -6.97
CA GLU A 13 -18.48 19.02 -7.23
C GLU A 13 -17.75 18.34 -8.38
N TYR A 14 -17.07 19.18 -9.14
CA TYR A 14 -16.31 18.83 -10.32
C TYR A 14 -14.89 19.39 -10.21
N TRP A 15 -13.91 18.65 -10.72
CA TRP A 15 -12.56 19.16 -10.95
C TRP A 15 -12.45 19.73 -12.36
N ASP A 16 -12.07 21.00 -12.47
CA ASP A 16 -11.76 21.64 -13.76
C ASP A 16 -10.29 21.41 -14.10
N THR A 17 -10.02 20.61 -15.14
CA THR A 17 -8.64 20.28 -15.54
C THR A 17 -7.91 21.43 -16.22
N GLU A 18 -8.65 22.37 -16.82
CA GLU A 18 -8.10 23.52 -17.54
C GLU A 18 -7.78 24.65 -16.56
N GLU A 19 -8.73 24.98 -15.69
CA GLU A 19 -8.57 26.04 -14.69
C GLU A 19 -7.94 25.55 -13.38
N LYS A 20 -7.71 24.23 -13.25
CA LYS A 20 -7.09 23.56 -12.08
C LYS A 20 -7.75 23.91 -10.75
N ARG A 21 -9.08 23.88 -10.72
CA ARG A 21 -9.87 24.27 -9.55
C ARG A 21 -11.14 23.44 -9.39
N ASN A 22 -11.67 23.44 -8.18
CA ASN A 22 -12.97 22.85 -7.87
C ASN A 22 -14.11 23.76 -8.35
N VAL A 23 -15.14 23.16 -8.96
CA VAL A 23 -16.37 23.82 -9.38
C VAL A 23 -17.54 23.14 -8.70
N PHE A 24 -18.33 23.89 -7.93
CA PHE A 24 -19.52 23.38 -7.24
C PHE A 24 -20.80 23.78 -7.96
N VAL A 25 -21.69 22.81 -8.18
CA VAL A 25 -23.02 23.01 -8.73
C VAL A 25 -24.06 22.65 -7.65
N PRO A 26 -24.83 23.64 -7.15
CA PRO A 26 -25.87 23.40 -6.16
C PRO A 26 -26.95 22.43 -6.63
N LYS A 27 -27.57 21.72 -5.67
CA LYS A 27 -28.67 20.81 -5.97
C LYS A 27 -29.84 21.54 -6.64
N GLY A 28 -30.32 20.98 -7.75
CA GLY A 28 -31.43 21.55 -8.54
C GLY A 28 -30.97 22.53 -9.62
N GLN A 29 -29.67 22.81 -9.73
CA GLN A 29 -29.08 23.52 -10.86
C GLN A 29 -28.39 22.51 -11.79
N GLU A 30 -28.66 22.62 -13.09
CA GLU A 30 -27.95 21.82 -14.10
C GLU A 30 -26.60 22.46 -14.44
N PRO A 31 -25.52 21.67 -14.58
CA PRO A 31 -24.24 22.18 -15.05
C PRO A 31 -24.37 22.76 -16.46
N ASN A 32 -23.83 23.96 -16.68
CA ASN A 32 -23.80 24.60 -18.00
C ASN A 32 -22.54 24.23 -18.82
N PHE A 33 -21.96 23.08 -18.53
CA PHE A 33 -20.70 22.64 -19.10
C PHE A 33 -20.70 21.13 -19.34
N GLU A 34 -19.85 20.68 -20.26
CA GLU A 34 -19.60 19.27 -20.47
C GLU A 34 -18.71 18.72 -19.35
N PHE A 35 -19.14 17.61 -18.77
CA PHE A 35 -18.37 16.86 -17.78
C PHE A 35 -18.36 15.37 -18.16
N SER A 36 -17.33 14.67 -17.71
CA SER A 36 -17.23 13.22 -17.81
C SER A 36 -17.66 12.59 -16.48
N ASP A 37 -18.59 11.63 -16.60
CA ASP A 37 -19.01 10.71 -15.53
C ASP A 37 -18.08 9.51 -15.41
N GLU A 38 -16.91 9.53 -16.07
CA GLU A 38 -15.83 8.58 -15.80
C GLU A 38 -15.39 8.80 -14.35
N SER A 39 -16.12 8.15 -13.44
CA SER A 39 -15.63 7.77 -12.14
C SER A 39 -14.41 6.92 -12.44
N VAL A 40 -13.24 7.55 -12.55
CA VAL A 40 -11.97 6.86 -12.51
C VAL A 40 -11.99 6.16 -11.16
N SER A 41 -12.40 4.88 -11.21
CA SER A 41 -12.18 3.98 -10.11
C SER A 41 -10.67 4.04 -9.92
N MET A 42 -10.20 4.55 -8.78
CA MET A 42 -8.79 4.44 -8.42
C MET A 42 -8.36 2.96 -8.23
N ILE A 43 -9.23 2.01 -8.57
CA ILE A 43 -9.11 0.57 -8.41
C ILE A 43 -9.71 -0.12 -9.65
N ASP A 44 -9.34 0.26 -10.88
CA ASP A 44 -9.63 -0.57 -12.07
C ASP A 44 -8.62 -1.74 -12.21
N ASN A 45 -7.57 -1.73 -11.39
CA ASN A 45 -6.61 -2.79 -11.29
C ASN A 45 -7.09 -3.82 -10.27
N LYS A 46 -7.44 -5.02 -10.75
CA LYS A 46 -7.71 -6.15 -9.87
C LYS A 46 -6.37 -6.72 -9.39
N ILE A 47 -6.06 -6.50 -8.12
CA ILE A 47 -4.91 -7.12 -7.46
C ILE A 47 -5.30 -8.54 -7.09
N ILE A 48 -4.57 -9.52 -7.62
CA ILE A 48 -4.70 -10.94 -7.28
C ILE A 48 -3.41 -11.36 -6.61
N SER A 49 -3.48 -11.62 -5.31
CA SER A 49 -2.43 -12.29 -4.57
C SER A 49 -2.64 -13.80 -4.66
N VAL A 50 -1.62 -14.52 -5.13
CA VAL A 50 -1.59 -15.98 -5.11
C VAL A 50 -0.45 -16.41 -4.20
N ASP A 51 -0.82 -17.04 -3.09
CA ASP A 51 0.10 -17.70 -2.19
C ASP A 51 0.49 -19.06 -2.81
N LYS A 52 1.80 -19.30 -2.98
CA LYS A 52 2.35 -20.54 -3.54
C LYS A 52 3.31 -21.14 -2.53
N SER A 53 2.83 -22.06 -1.70
CA SER A 53 3.66 -22.75 -0.70
C SER A 53 4.10 -24.15 -1.17
N GLU A 54 5.30 -24.27 -1.76
CA GLU A 54 6.06 -25.54 -1.82
C GLU A 54 7.57 -25.36 -1.47
N GLY A 55 7.92 -24.26 -0.80
CA GLY A 55 9.29 -23.87 -0.47
C GLY A 55 9.50 -22.39 -0.78
N ASN A 56 10.22 -21.69 0.12
CA ASN A 56 10.36 -20.22 0.23
C ASN A 56 9.05 -19.44 0.06
N ASP A 57 8.47 -19.01 1.18
CA ASP A 57 7.20 -18.27 1.23
C ASP A 57 7.30 -17.03 0.34
N SER A 58 6.61 -17.04 -0.79
CA SER A 58 6.70 -15.97 -1.80
C SER A 58 5.29 -15.62 -2.26
N THR A 59 4.90 -14.36 -2.08
CA THR A 59 3.61 -13.88 -2.57
C THR A 59 3.76 -13.34 -3.97
N VAL A 60 3.05 -13.94 -4.93
CA VAL A 60 2.96 -13.38 -6.27
C VAL A 60 1.81 -12.38 -6.30
N VAL A 61 2.14 -11.10 -6.45
CA VAL A 61 1.16 -10.04 -6.64
C VAL A 61 1.00 -9.82 -8.14
N VAL A 62 -0.19 -10.15 -8.64
CA VAL A 62 -0.55 -9.93 -10.03
C VAL A 62 -1.48 -8.74 -10.11
N VAL A 63 -1.05 -7.71 -10.83
CA VAL A 63 -1.91 -6.59 -11.21
C VAL A 63 -2.48 -6.90 -12.58
N ALA A 64 -3.77 -7.21 -12.64
CA ALA A 64 -4.46 -7.48 -13.89
C ALA A 64 -5.61 -6.48 -14.13
N GLU A 65 -5.72 -6.02 -15.36
CA GLU A 65 -6.83 -5.21 -15.84
C GLU A 65 -7.80 -6.10 -16.61
N LYS A 66 -9.10 -5.89 -16.36
CA LYS A 66 -10.14 -6.59 -17.09
C LYS A 66 -10.44 -5.80 -18.36
N GLN A 67 -10.20 -6.42 -19.51
CA GLN A 67 -10.58 -5.87 -20.80
C GLN A 67 -12.09 -6.00 -21.03
N ASP A 68 -12.63 -5.20 -21.96
CA ASP A 68 -14.05 -5.15 -22.30
C ASP A 68 -14.62 -6.50 -22.79
N ASP A 69 -13.76 -7.38 -23.31
CA ASP A 69 -14.09 -8.74 -23.73
C ASP A 69 -14.12 -9.76 -22.58
N GLY A 70 -13.82 -9.31 -21.36
CA GLY A 70 -13.75 -10.12 -20.15
C GLY A 70 -12.40 -10.80 -19.91
N ALA A 71 -11.41 -10.62 -20.80
CA ALA A 71 -10.05 -11.13 -20.60
C ALA A 71 -9.32 -10.34 -19.49
N LEU A 72 -8.46 -11.02 -18.74
CA LEU A 72 -7.58 -10.39 -17.76
C LEU A 72 -6.21 -10.17 -18.41
N GLN A 73 -5.84 -8.92 -18.68
CA GLN A 73 -4.51 -8.55 -19.11
C GLN A 73 -3.64 -8.29 -17.89
N VAL A 74 -2.54 -9.04 -17.76
CA VAL A 74 -1.57 -8.85 -16.68
C VAL A 74 -0.67 -7.68 -17.03
N ASN A 75 -0.73 -6.63 -16.23
CA ASN A 75 0.05 -5.41 -16.45
C ASN A 75 1.38 -5.46 -15.71
N SER A 76 1.41 -6.07 -14.53
CA SER A 76 2.63 -6.23 -13.73
C SER A 76 2.55 -7.49 -12.88
N ILE A 77 3.65 -8.22 -12.82
CA ILE A 77 3.89 -9.32 -11.90
C ILE A 77 5.03 -8.87 -11.00
N ASP A 78 4.68 -8.55 -9.77
CA ASP A 78 5.66 -8.36 -8.72
C ASP A 78 5.72 -9.67 -7.93
N VAL A 79 6.84 -10.36 -8.07
CA VAL A 79 7.23 -11.34 -7.07
C VAL A 79 7.74 -10.50 -5.92
N VAL A 80 6.85 -10.21 -4.99
CA VAL A 80 7.25 -9.72 -3.69
C VAL A 80 7.85 -10.98 -3.06
N PRO A 81 9.20 -11.10 -2.91
CA PRO A 81 9.65 -11.98 -1.86
C PRO A 81 8.85 -11.52 -0.66
N SER A 82 8.12 -12.42 -0.01
CA SER A 82 7.63 -12.10 1.32
C SER A 82 8.93 -11.80 2.04
N ASP A 83 9.29 -10.52 2.10
CA ASP A 83 10.34 -10.07 2.95
C ASP A 83 9.88 -10.68 4.25
N ASP A 84 10.64 -11.66 4.72
CA ASP A 84 10.69 -11.97 6.13
C ASP A 84 10.44 -10.64 6.82
N GLU A 85 9.58 -10.62 7.83
CA GLU A 85 9.63 -9.55 8.81
C GLU A 85 11.00 -9.63 9.52
N SER A 86 12.10 -9.53 8.77
CA SER A 86 13.37 -8.98 9.16
C SER A 86 13.06 -7.55 9.56
N VAL A 87 12.54 -7.46 10.79
CA VAL A 87 12.55 -6.25 11.59
C VAL A 87 13.92 -5.66 11.35
N VAL A 88 14.01 -4.45 10.79
CA VAL A 88 15.29 -3.82 10.45
C VAL A 88 15.98 -3.46 11.77
N LEU A 89 16.57 -4.47 12.40
CA LEU A 89 17.19 -4.39 13.72
C LEU A 89 18.31 -3.32 13.69
N GLU A 90 18.97 -3.18 12.53
CA GLU A 90 20.01 -2.21 12.27
C GLU A 90 19.57 -0.75 12.43
N GLU A 91 18.29 -0.42 12.29
CA GLU A 91 17.80 0.94 12.46
C GLU A 91 17.36 1.22 13.90
N MET A 92 16.92 0.19 14.63
CA MET A 92 16.48 0.31 16.01
C MET A 92 17.58 0.82 16.97
N SER A 93 17.19 1.59 17.97
CA SER A 93 18.06 1.98 19.07
C SER A 93 18.42 0.77 19.95
N VAL A 94 19.49 0.89 20.75
CA VAL A 94 19.89 -0.14 21.71
C VAL A 94 18.76 -0.51 22.69
N LYS A 95 17.88 0.44 23.02
CA LYS A 95 16.74 0.20 23.89
C LYS A 95 15.69 -0.66 23.19
N GLU A 96 15.34 -0.31 21.96
CA GLU A 96 14.35 -1.05 21.16
C GLU A 96 14.85 -2.47 20.84
N LEU A 97 16.15 -2.64 20.56
CA LEU A 97 16.74 -3.96 20.39
C LEU A 97 16.62 -4.85 21.64
N ARG A 98 16.78 -4.26 22.84
CA ARG A 98 16.61 -4.99 24.10
C ARG A 98 15.15 -5.32 24.39
N GLU A 99 14.23 -4.44 24.04
CA GLU A 99 12.79 -4.71 24.16
C GLU A 99 12.34 -5.78 23.16
N TYR A 100 12.85 -5.73 21.93
CA TYR A 100 12.65 -6.76 20.90
C TYR A 100 13.14 -8.12 21.37
N ALA A 101 14.39 -8.19 21.84
CA ALA A 101 14.96 -9.42 22.38
C ALA A 101 14.11 -9.98 23.54
N LYS A 102 13.69 -9.13 24.48
CA LYS A 102 12.83 -9.55 25.59
C LYS A 102 11.47 -10.07 25.13
N ARG A 103 10.89 -9.49 24.07
CA ARG A 103 9.60 -9.94 23.50
C ARG A 103 9.73 -11.30 22.81
N ASN A 104 10.91 -11.61 22.30
CA ASN A 104 11.25 -12.87 21.66
C ASN A 104 11.97 -13.85 22.61
N ASP A 105 11.93 -13.60 23.93
CA ASP A 105 12.59 -14.43 24.97
C ASP A 105 14.12 -14.62 24.79
N ILE A 106 14.78 -13.67 24.14
CA ILE A 106 16.24 -13.61 23.96
C ILE A 106 16.87 -12.81 25.11
N GLU A 107 17.76 -13.44 25.89
CA GLU A 107 18.44 -12.81 27.02
C GLU A 107 19.73 -12.11 26.57
N ILE A 108 19.74 -10.77 26.58
CA ILE A 108 20.96 -9.99 26.29
C ILE A 108 21.65 -9.62 27.61
N PRO A 109 22.88 -10.10 27.87
CA PRO A 109 23.63 -9.74 29.07
C PRO A 109 23.76 -8.23 29.26
N SER A 110 23.65 -7.76 30.52
CA SER A 110 23.75 -6.33 30.85
C SER A 110 25.14 -5.74 30.58
N ALA A 111 26.16 -6.59 30.45
CA ALA A 111 27.52 -6.21 30.08
C ALA A 111 27.64 -5.72 28.62
N VAL A 112 26.78 -6.25 27.74
CA VAL A 112 26.79 -5.92 26.31
C VAL A 112 26.12 -4.56 26.08
N ARG A 113 26.89 -3.56 25.67
CA ARG A 113 26.37 -2.19 25.41
C ARG A 113 26.50 -1.76 23.95
N VAL A 114 27.24 -2.52 23.15
CA VAL A 114 27.51 -2.21 21.74
C VAL A 114 26.34 -2.69 20.89
N LYS A 115 25.76 -1.79 20.08
CA LYS A 115 24.62 -2.09 19.20
C LYS A 115 24.88 -3.30 18.29
N ALA A 116 26.06 -3.35 17.66
CA ALA A 116 26.44 -4.43 16.75
C ALA A 116 26.48 -5.81 17.43
N GLU A 117 26.92 -5.88 18.69
CA GLU A 117 27.01 -7.13 19.45
C GLU A 117 25.61 -7.61 19.88
N ILE A 118 24.73 -6.68 20.27
CA ILE A 118 23.32 -6.97 20.55
C ILE A 118 22.62 -7.50 19.29
N LEU A 119 22.87 -6.89 18.14
CA LEU A 119 22.34 -7.35 16.86
C LEU A 119 22.78 -8.77 16.55
N ASN A 120 24.06 -9.08 16.78
CA ASN A 120 24.56 -10.43 16.54
C ASN A 120 23.89 -11.47 17.45
N ILE A 121 23.71 -11.16 18.73
CA ILE A 121 23.02 -12.06 19.68
C ILE A 121 21.58 -12.33 19.24
N ILE A 122 20.86 -11.30 18.77
CA ILE A 122 19.48 -11.47 18.30
C ILE A 122 19.44 -12.34 17.05
N LYS A 123 20.30 -12.08 16.05
CA LYS A 123 20.37 -12.85 14.80
C LYS A 123 20.83 -14.30 14.97
N GLU A 124 21.69 -14.57 15.96
CA GLU A 124 22.12 -15.94 16.28
C GLU A 124 21.05 -16.74 17.05
N SER A 125 20.01 -16.06 17.57
CA SER A 125 18.94 -16.67 18.37
C SER A 125 17.61 -16.84 17.62
N GLU A 126 17.54 -16.36 16.38
CA GLU A 126 16.44 -16.55 15.41
C GLU A 126 16.59 -17.90 14.68
#